data_AF-A0A950CE18-F1
#
_entry.id   AF-A0A950CE18-F1
#
_cell.length_a   1.000
_cell.length_b   1.000
_cell.length_c   1.000
_cell.angle_alpha   90.00
_cell.angle_beta   90.00
_cell.angle_gamma   90.00
#
_symmetry.space_group_name_H-M   'P 1'
#
loop_
_entity.id
_entity.type
_entity.pdbx_description
1 polymer ?
#
loop_
_entity_poly.entity_id
_entity_poly.type
_entity_poly.pdbx_seq_one_letter_code
_entity_poly.pdbx_strand_id
1 'polypeptide(L)' 'MWLPTYAPWLNPIEKLWRWLRQDVLKMHRWVEDWPQVKQRVRDFLAQFAQGSQELLYYVGLAGEGKLATVIDTS' A
#
# COMPACT_ATOMS: atom_id res chain seq x y z
N MET A 1 3.39 -0.45 17.29
CA MET A 1 3.92 0.42 16.22
C MET A 1 3.59 1.87 16.59
N TRP A 2 4.59 2.73 16.77
CA TRP A 2 4.40 4.15 17.10
C TRP A 2 4.65 4.97 15.84
N LEU A 3 3.70 5.83 15.45
CA LEU A 3 3.83 6.70 14.27
C LEU A 3 3.89 8.17 14.74
N PRO A 4 4.90 8.95 14.33
CA PRO A 4 4.93 10.37 14.65
C PRO A 4 3.73 11.09 14.06
N THR A 5 3.16 12.04 14.80
CA THR A 5 2.11 12.93 14.28
C THR A 5 2.64 13.68 13.05
N TYR A 6 1.85 13.70 11.97
CA TYR A 6 2.22 14.25 10.66
C TYR A 6 3.32 13.53 9.89
N ALA A 7 3.54 12.23 10.12
CA ALA A 7 4.48 11.43 9.31
C ALA A 7 3.80 10.38 8.39
N PRO A 8 2.92 10.80 7.45
CA PRO A 8 2.24 9.88 6.53
C PRO A 8 3.20 9.04 5.67
N TRP A 9 4.40 9.56 5.40
CA TRP A 9 5.45 8.85 4.66
C TRP A 9 6.03 7.63 5.38
N LEU A 10 5.83 7.52 6.70
CA LEU A 10 6.19 6.33 7.48
C LEU A 10 5.04 5.33 7.59
N ASN A 11 3.82 5.70 7.20
CA ASN A 11 2.65 4.87 7.39
C ASN A 11 2.52 3.83 6.26
N PRO A 12 2.67 2.52 6.52
CA PRO A 12 2.60 1.48 5.49
C PRO A 12 1.29 1.50 4.70
N ILE A 13 0.16 1.77 5.38
CA ILE A 13 -1.14 1.79 4.72
C ILE A 13 -1.28 2.95 3.74
N GLU A 14 -0.64 4.09 4.03
CA GLU A 14 -0.67 5.25 3.14
C GLU A 14 0.21 5.06 1.91
N LYS A 15 1.34 4.33 2.06
CA LYS A 15 2.14 3.90 0.92
C LYS A 15 1.34 2.95 0.03
N LEU A 16 0.68 1.93 0.59
CA LEU A 16 -0.21 1.04 -0.16
C LEU A 16 -1.33 1.83 -0.87
N TRP A 17 -1.94 2.79 -0.17
CA TRP A 17 -2.97 3.66 -0.75
C TRP A 17 -2.43 4.52 -1.90
N ARG A 18 -1.20 5.03 -1.79
CA ARG A 18 -0.54 5.74 -2.88
C ARG A 18 -0.36 4.84 -4.11
N TRP A 19 0.06 3.59 -3.92
CA TRP A 19 0.21 2.63 -5.02
C TRP A 19 -1.14 2.33 -5.68
N LEU A 20 -2.17 1.99 -4.90
CA LEU A 20 -3.52 1.76 -5.43
C LEU A 20 -4.02 2.95 -6.27
N ARG A 21 -3.82 4.19 -5.78
CA ARG A 21 -4.22 5.38 -6.52
C ARG A 21 -3.47 5.54 -7.84
N GLN A 22 -2.19 5.21 -7.88
CA GLN A 22 -1.39 5.31 -9.10
C GLN A 22 -1.72 4.23 -10.12
N ASP A 23 -2.05 3.03 -9.67
CA ASP A 23 -2.25 1.87 -10.53
C ASP A 23 -3.70 1.72 -11.00
N VAL A 24 -4.66 1.91 -10.08
CA VAL A 24 -6.08 1.65 -10.34
C VAL A 24 -6.86 2.93 -10.63
N LEU A 25 -6.53 4.04 -9.95
CA LEU A 25 -7.34 5.28 -10.02
C LEU A 25 -6.73 6.36 -10.93
N LYS A 26 -5.48 6.21 -11.37
CA LYS A 26 -4.84 7.15 -12.30
C LYS A 26 -5.35 6.88 -13.72
N MET A 27 -5.83 7.93 -14.39
CA MET A 27 -6.58 7.90 -15.65
C MET A 27 -8.06 7.52 -15.49
N HIS A 28 -8.81 8.49 -14.94
CA HIS A 28 -10.26 8.65 -14.71
C HIS A 28 -11.25 8.19 -15.81
N ARG A 29 -10.92 7.23 -16.69
CA ARG A 29 -11.86 6.69 -17.68
C ARG A 29 -13.07 5.97 -17.09
N TRP A 30 -13.04 5.66 -15.78
CA TRP A 30 -14.01 4.79 -15.13
C TRP A 30 -14.88 5.50 -14.08
N VAL A 31 -14.88 6.83 -14.02
CA VAL A 31 -15.69 7.59 -13.02
C VAL A 31 -17.17 7.26 -13.11
N GLU A 32 -17.65 6.95 -14.31
CA GLU A 32 -19.06 6.67 -14.57
C GLU A 32 -19.45 5.21 -14.24
N ASP A 33 -18.46 4.30 -14.09
CA ASP A 33 -18.68 2.88 -13.74
C ASP A 33 -18.10 2.55 -12.36
N TRP A 34 -18.79 3.04 -11.34
CA TRP A 34 -18.45 2.81 -9.93
C TRP A 34 -18.36 1.32 -9.54
N PRO A 35 -19.26 0.42 -10.00
CA PRO A 35 -19.09 -1.03 -9.79
C PRO A 35 -17.74 -1.55 -10.28
N GLN A 36 -17.30 -1.13 -11.47
CA GLN A 36 -16.05 -1.58 -12.04
C GLN A 36 -14.82 -1.05 -11.29
N VAL A 37 -14.87 0.20 -10.80
CA VAL A 37 -13.82 0.73 -9.91
C VAL A 37 -13.70 -0.11 -8.64
N LYS A 38 -14.82 -0.44 -7.99
CA LYS A 38 -14.80 -1.32 -6.81
C LYS A 38 -14.19 -2.68 -7.12
N GLN A 39 -14.50 -3.25 -8.28
CA GLN A 39 -13.95 -4.55 -8.65
C GLN A 39 -12.44 -4.48 -8.85
N ARG A 40 -11.93 -3.47 -9.57
CA ARG A 40 -10.47 -3.31 -9.74
C ARG A 40 -9.75 -3.07 -8.42
N VAL A 41 -10.33 -2.30 -7.50
CA VAL A 41 -9.77 -2.13 -6.15
C VAL A 41 -9.72 -3.47 -5.41
N ARG A 42 -10.78 -4.29 -5.49
CA ARG A 42 -10.78 -5.63 -4.90
C ARG A 42 -9.72 -6.53 -5.53
N ASP A 43 -9.62 -6.57 -6.85
CA ASP A 43 -8.67 -7.41 -7.58
C ASP A 43 -7.22 -7.00 -7.23
N PHE A 44 -6.94 -5.70 -7.19
CA PHE A 44 -5.65 -5.17 -6.76
C PHE A 44 -5.31 -5.58 -5.32
N LEU A 45 -6.25 -5.46 -4.37
CA LEU A 45 -5.98 -5.86 -2.99
C LEU A 45 -5.86 -7.38 -2.83
N ALA A 46 -6.61 -8.15 -3.63
CA ALA A 46 -6.59 -9.61 -3.59
C ALA A 46 -5.22 -10.20 -3.94
N GLN A 47 -4.41 -9.52 -4.77
CA GLN A 47 -3.06 -9.96 -5.11
C GLN A 47 -2.14 -10.06 -3.88
N PHE A 48 -2.47 -9.38 -2.78
CA PHE A 48 -1.71 -9.38 -1.54
C PHE A 48 -2.29 -10.31 -0.46
N ALA A 49 -3.40 -11.00 -0.72
CA ALA A 49 -4.15 -11.76 0.29
C ALA A 49 -3.35 -12.94 0.89
N GLN A 50 -2.40 -13.49 0.15
CA GLN A 50 -1.50 -14.57 0.60
C GLN A 50 -0.14 -14.05 1.10
N GLY A 51 -0.02 -12.74 1.30
CA GLY A 51 1.26 -12.06 1.55
C GLY A 51 1.97 -11.66 0.25
N SER A 52 2.84 -10.65 0.35
CA SER A 52 3.64 -10.19 -0.78
C SER A 52 4.95 -9.59 -0.30
N GLN A 53 6.06 -10.19 -0.75
CA GLN A 53 7.40 -9.72 -0.43
C GLN A 53 7.67 -8.35 -1.07
N GLU A 54 7.19 -8.14 -2.29
CA GLU A 54 7.26 -6.84 -2.97
C GLU A 54 6.53 -5.77 -2.18
N LEU A 55 5.34 -6.07 -1.65
CA LEU A 55 4.60 -5.14 -0.80
C LEU A 55 5.41 -4.78 0.45
N LEU A 56 6.00 -5.77 1.12
CA LEU A 56 6.82 -5.55 2.32
C LEU A 56 8.04 -4.67 2.03
N TYR A 57 8.74 -4.89 0.92
CA TYR A 57 9.84 -4.02 0.50
C TYR A 57 9.34 -2.60 0.16
N TYR A 58 8.24 -2.50 -0.58
CA TYR A 58 7.67 -1.23 -1.00
C TYR A 58 7.23 -0.37 0.19
N VAL A 59 6.57 -0.96 1.19
CA VAL A 59 6.17 -0.24 2.39
C VAL A 59 7.33 -0.02 3.37
N GLY A 60 8.44 -0.72 3.18
CA GLY A 60 9.67 -0.62 3.97
C GLY A 60 9.68 -1.48 5.24
N LEU A 61 8.79 -2.47 5.32
CA LEU A 61 8.73 -3.46 6.42
C LEU A 61 9.73 -4.61 6.23
N ALA A 62 10.31 -4.76 5.04
CA ALA A 62 11.41 -5.66 4.75
C ALA A 62 12.58 -4.90 4.09
N GLY A 63 13.81 -5.43 4.24
CA GLY A 63 15.04 -4.85 3.71
C GLY A 63 15.77 -3.94 4.70
N GLU A 64 16.57 -3.00 4.21
CA GLU A 64 17.39 -2.09 5.03
C GLU A 64 16.66 -0.79 5.43
N GLY A 65 15.34 -0.75 5.24
CA GLY A 65 14.52 0.42 5.56
C GLY A 65 14.39 0.63 7.08
N LYS A 66 14.28 1.88 7.52
CA LYS A 66 14.12 2.24 8.96
C LYS A 66 13.03 1.45 9.70
N LEU A 67 11.93 1.07 9.03
CA LEU A 67 10.86 0.30 9.67
C LEU A 67 11.23 -1.19 9.79
N ALA A 68 11.85 -1.77 8.78
CA ALA A 68 12.34 -3.15 8.81
C ALA A 68 13.37 -3.34 9.94
N THR A 69 14.32 -2.42 10.12
CA THR A 69 15.31 -2.49 11.21
C THR A 69 14.66 -2.44 12.60
N VAL A 70 13.60 -1.65 12.77
CA VAL A 70 12.88 -1.56 14.06
C VAL A 70 12.11 -2.84 14.37
N ILE A 71 11.54 -3.49 13.36
CA ILE A 71 10.79 -4.75 13.51
C ILE A 71 11.72 -5.92 13.82
N ASP A 72 12.89 -5.99 13.19
CA ASP A 72 13.88 -7.06 13.42
C ASP A 72 14.54 -7.00 14.81
N THR A 73 14.51 -5.82 15.46
CA THR A 73 15.10 -5.61 16.79
C THR A 73 14.07 -5.72 17.94
N SER A 74 12.81 -6.09 17.67
CA SER A 74 11.71 -6.19 18.65
C SER A 74 11.25 -7.63 18.84
#